data_AF-A0A5K1D6E8-F1
#
_entry.id   AF-A0A5K1D6E8-F1
#
_cell.length_a   1.000
_cell.length_b   1.000
_cell.length_c   1.000
_cell.angle_alpha   90.00
_cell.angle_beta   90.00
_cell.angle_gamma   90.00
#
_symmetry.space_group_name_H-M   'P 1'
#
loop_
_entity.id
_entity.type
_entity.pdbx_description
1 polymer ?
#
loop_
_entity_poly.entity_id
_entity_poly.type
_entity_poly.pdbx_seq_one_letter_code
_entity_poly.pdbx_strand_id
1 'polypeptide(L)' 'VKLLVTVHHKNLVSFVGYCDEGMNMIVLYEYMHNGSLRDLLS' A
#
# COMPACT_ATOMS: atom_id res chain seq x y z
N VAL A 1 1.59 10.12 -3.01
CA VAL A 1 1.88 8.99 -3.94
C VAL A 1 3.33 8.89 -4.40
N LYS A 2 4.03 9.99 -4.72
CA LYS A 2 5.40 9.96 -5.30
C LYS A 2 6.40 9.03 -4.59
N LEU A 3 6.41 9.01 -3.25
CA LEU A 3 7.29 8.12 -2.48
C LEU A 3 6.98 6.63 -2.70
N LEU A 4 5.69 6.26 -2.71
CA LEU A 4 5.24 4.87 -2.90
C LEU A 4 5.58 4.33 -4.29
N VAL A 5 5.64 5.22 -5.29
CA VAL A 5 6.04 4.87 -6.67
C VAL A 5 7.55 4.59 -6.76
N THR A 6 8.37 5.29 -5.98
CA THR A 6 9.84 5.22 -6.10
C THR A 6 10.49 4.13 -5.24
N VAL A 7 9.80 3.63 -4.22
CA VAL A 7 10.39 2.72 -3.24
C VAL A 7 9.93 1.30 -3.53
N HIS A 8 10.89 0.44 -3.89
CA HIS A 8 10.69 -1.00 -4.01
C HIS A 8 11.63 -1.70 -3.02
N HIS A 9 11.07 -2.27 -1.94
CA HIS A 9 11.85 -2.92 -0.89
C HIS A 9 11.11 -4.12 -0.32
N LYS A 10 11.82 -5.20 -0.01
CA LYS A 10 11.24 -6.50 0.43
C LYS A 10 10.37 -6.47 1.69
N ASN A 11 10.51 -5.43 2.52
CA ASN A 11 9.76 -5.26 3.78
C ASN A 11 8.66 -4.20 3.69
N LEU A 12 8.40 -3.68 2.48
CA LEU A 12 7.31 -2.77 2.20
C LEU A 12 6.37 -3.46 1.23
N VAL A 13 5.07 -3.27 1.42
CA VAL A 13 4.07 -3.81 0.50
C VAL A 13 4.29 -3.22 -0.89
N SER A 14 4.23 -4.07 -1.92
CA SER A 14 4.46 -3.60 -3.28
C SER A 14 3.31 -2.71 -3.72
N PHE A 15 3.68 -1.51 -4.14
CA PHE A 15 2.75 -0.56 -4.75
C PHE A 15 2.52 -0.93 -6.22
N VAL A 16 1.25 -0.97 -6.64
CA VAL A 16 0.85 -1.31 -8.01
C VAL A 16 0.47 -0.06 -8.80
N GLY A 17 -0.29 0.85 -8.19
CA GLY A 17 -0.78 2.05 -8.87
C GLY A 17 -1.74 2.87 -8.02
N TYR A 18 -2.21 3.97 -8.58
CA TYR A 18 -3.21 4.81 -7.93
C TYR A 18 -4.13 5.45 -8.97
N CYS A 19 -5.35 5.79 -8.55
CA CYS A 19 -6.25 6.68 -9.27
C CYS A 19 -6.44 7.94 -8.43
N ASP A 20 -6.33 9.10 -9.07
CA ASP A 20 -6.55 10.41 -8.44
C ASP A 20 -7.57 11.18 -9.28
N GLU A 21 -8.80 11.25 -8.75
CA GLU A 21 -9.92 12.01 -9.31
C GLU A 21 -10.28 13.16 -8.35
N GLY A 22 -9.26 13.82 -7.79
CA GLY A 22 -9.42 14.99 -6.91
C GLY A 22 -9.88 14.61 -5.50
N MET A 23 -11.19 14.57 -5.26
CA MET A 23 -11.72 14.18 -3.94
C MET A 23 -11.67 12.67 -3.71
N ASN A 24 -11.54 11.89 -4.78
CA ASN A 24 -11.46 10.44 -4.71
C ASN A 24 -10.03 10.00 -5.03
N MET A 25 -9.38 9.39 -4.05
CA MET A 25 -8.06 8.78 -4.22
C MET A 25 -8.13 7.29 -3.91
N ILE A 26 -7.71 6.47 -4.87
CA ILE A 26 -7.63 5.01 -4.74
C ILE A 26 -6.17 4.61 -4.83
N VAL A 27 -5.74 3.70 -3.95
CA VAL A 27 -4.39 3.14 -3.92
C VAL A 27 -4.48 1.64 -4.13
N LEU A 28 -3.77 1.14 -5.14
CA LEU A 28 -3.65 -0.27 -5.47
C LEU A 28 -2.30 -0.77 -4.95
N TYR A 29 -2.33 -1.78 -4.09
CA TYR A 29 -1.16 -2.42 -3.51
C TYR A 29 -1.41 -3.92 -3.33
N GLU A 30 -0.36 -4.70 -3.16
CA GLU A 30 -0.47 -6.14 -2.93
C GLU A 30 -1.30 -6.45 -1.67
N TYR A 31 -2.24 -7.39 -1.81
CA TYR A 31 -3.10 -7.76 -0.69
C TYR A 31 -2.31 -8.49 0.40
N MET A 32 -2.40 -7.98 1.63
CA MET A 32 -1.77 -8.55 2.81
C MET A 32 -2.77 -9.41 3.58
N HIS A 33 -2.86 -10.69 3.22
CA HIS A 33 -3.83 -11.66 3.78
C HIS A 33 -3.85 -11.70 5.32
N ASN A 34 -2.69 -11.58 5.97
CA ASN A 34 -2.58 -11.71 7.43
C ASN A 34 -3.03 -10.44 8.19
N GLY A 35 -3.50 -9.39 7.50
CA GLY A 35 -3.91 -8.16 8.15
C GLY A 35 -2.74 -7.38 8.76
N SER A 36 -3.01 -6.60 9.81
CA SER A 36 -1.99 -5.76 10.43
C SER A 36 -1.17 -6.53 11.48
N LEU A 37 0.10 -6.16 11.62
CA LEU A 37 0.95 -6.73 12.68
C LEU A 37 0.40 -6.46 14.08
N ARG A 38 -0.32 -5.34 14.28
CA ARG A 38 -0.97 -5.06 15.55
C ARG A 38 -1.99 -6.14 15.87
N ASP A 39 -2.88 -6.46 14.92
CA ASP A 39 -3.94 -7.44 15.15
C ASP A 39 -3.39 -8.86 15.41
N LEU A 40 -2.24 -9.18 14.80
CA LEU A 40 -1.57 -10.47 14.97
C LEU A 40 -0.81 -10.61 16.29
N LEU A 41 -0.42 -9.50 16.93
CA LEU A 41 0.48 -9.48 18.10
C LEU A 41 -0.16 -8.88 19.36
N SER A 42 -1.42 -8.47 19.30
CA SER A 42 -2.17 -7.90 20.43
C SER A 42 -2.87 -8.98 21.26
#